data_AF-A0AAU0TMX0-F1
#
_entry.id   AF-A0AAU0TMX0-F1
#
_cell.length_a   1.000
_cell.length_b   1.000
_cell.length_c   1.000
_cell.angle_alpha   90.00
_cell.angle_beta   90.00
_cell.angle_gamma   90.00
#
_symmetry.space_group_name_H-M   'P 1'
#
loop_
_entity.id
_entity.type
_entity.pdbx_description
1 polymer ?
#
loop_
_entity_poly.entity_id
_entity_poly.type
_entity_poly.pdbx_seq_one_letter_code
_entity_poly.pdbx_strand_id
1 'polypeptide(L)'
;MRDSSACNSPGRRSGGAIQYPRLKLLVFAGLCALPLYGSLALWLHGVSLIPLMAYAIVSVLAFFLYWSDKRKARVDSWRTSEKVLHAVELAGGWPGALLAQQVFRHKTRKVSFQLLFWIVVLLHQVFWIDQLFIGAHLLALF
;
A
#
# COMPACT_ATOMS: atom_id res chain seq x y z
N MET A 1 -39.46 41.27 27.40
CA MET A 1 -38.07 41.59 26.98
C MET A 1 -37.21 40.43 27.46
N ARG A 2 -36.82 39.51 26.55
CA ARG A 2 -35.47 39.45 25.94
C ARG A 2 -34.44 39.12 27.05
N ASP A 3 -33.77 37.98 27.06
CA ASP A 3 -33.04 37.41 25.92
C ASP A 3 -32.88 35.89 25.94
N SER A 4 -32.91 35.36 24.72
CA SER A 4 -32.56 34.02 24.31
C SER A 4 -31.07 33.78 24.52
N SER A 5 -30.72 32.90 25.46
CA SER A 5 -29.36 32.37 25.60
C SER A 5 -29.07 31.42 24.44
N ALA A 6 -28.60 32.01 23.35
CA ALA A 6 -28.23 31.34 22.12
C ALA A 6 -27.17 30.26 22.37
N CYS A 7 -27.48 29.06 21.88
CA CYS A 7 -26.59 27.94 21.70
C CYS A 7 -25.37 28.37 20.88
N ASN A 8 -24.19 28.49 21.50
CA ASN A 8 -22.94 28.69 20.78
C ASN A 8 -22.13 27.40 20.83
N SER A 9 -22.50 26.45 19.97
CA SER A 9 -21.60 25.35 19.61
C SER A 9 -20.70 25.86 18.49
N PRO A 10 -19.40 26.12 18.74
CA PRO A 10 -18.49 26.48 17.66
C PRO A 10 -18.44 25.28 16.71
N GLY A 11 -18.88 25.51 15.47
CA GLY A 11 -18.87 24.54 14.39
C GLY A 11 -17.52 23.85 14.32
N ARG A 12 -17.49 22.60 14.79
CA ARG A 12 -16.34 21.71 14.67
C ARG A 12 -16.21 21.43 13.19
N ARG A 13 -15.30 22.17 12.55
CA ARG A 13 -15.02 22.20 11.11
C ARG A 13 -14.95 20.78 10.55
N SER A 14 -16.08 20.34 10.01
CA SER A 14 -16.16 19.20 9.11
C SER A 14 -15.64 19.69 7.77
N GLY A 15 -14.37 19.42 7.47
CA GLY A 15 -13.76 19.98 6.25
C GLY A 15 -12.36 19.47 5.86
N GLY A 16 -11.81 18.47 6.55
CA GLY A 16 -10.56 17.82 6.14
C GLY A 16 -10.76 16.68 5.15
N ALA A 17 -11.69 16.81 4.21
CA ALA A 17 -11.94 15.77 3.20
C ALA A 17 -10.87 15.82 2.10
N ILE A 18 -9.75 15.12 2.35
CA ILE A 18 -8.82 14.51 1.37
C ILE A 18 -8.65 15.27 0.04
N GLN A 19 -7.76 16.27 0.01
CA GLN A 19 -7.57 17.17 -1.14
C GLN A 19 -6.61 16.69 -2.26
N TYR A 20 -5.90 15.56 -2.14
CA TYR A 20 -4.86 15.20 -3.13
C TYR A 20 -4.83 13.71 -3.54
N PRO A 21 -5.89 13.17 -4.18
CA PRO A 21 -5.87 11.80 -4.71
C PRO A 21 -4.76 11.59 -5.74
N ARG A 22 -4.48 12.61 -6.56
CA ARG A 22 -3.41 12.58 -7.57
C ARG A 22 -2.02 12.53 -6.94
N LEU A 23 -1.76 13.31 -5.88
CA LEU A 23 -0.48 13.26 -5.17
C LEU A 23 -0.25 11.89 -4.52
N LYS A 24 -1.29 11.30 -3.92
CA LYS A 24 -1.21 9.93 -3.38
C LYS A 24 -0.93 8.89 -4.47
N LEU A 25 -1.51 9.06 -5.66
CA LEU A 25 -1.25 8.20 -6.81
C LEU A 25 0.19 8.38 -7.33
N LEU A 26 0.72 9.60 -7.36
CA LEU A 26 2.11 9.87 -7.76
C LEU A 26 3.11 9.27 -6.76
N VAL A 27 2.86 9.42 -5.46
CA VAL A 27 3.65 8.77 -4.42
C VAL A 27 3.58 7.25 -4.54
N PHE A 28 2.40 6.70 -4.83
CA PHE A 28 2.23 5.27 -5.11
C PHE A 28 3.04 4.82 -6.33
N ALA A 29 2.93 5.55 -7.45
CA ALA A 29 3.68 5.25 -8.66
C ALA A 29 5.19 5.32 -8.41
N GLY A 30 5.67 6.31 -7.66
CA GLY A 30 7.08 6.43 -7.28
C GLY A 30 7.54 5.29 -6.37
N LEU A 31 6.74 4.89 -5.39
CA LEU A 31 7.03 3.75 -4.52
C LEU A 31 7.12 2.44 -5.32
N CYS A 32 6.21 2.23 -6.28
CA CYS A 32 6.22 1.02 -7.11
C CYS A 32 7.32 1.03 -8.17
N ALA A 33 7.76 2.21 -8.63
CA ALA A 33 8.78 2.34 -9.66
C ALA A 33 10.12 1.73 -9.23
N LEU A 34 10.48 1.81 -7.94
CA LEU A 34 11.78 1.32 -7.43
C LEU A 34 11.88 -0.23 -7.43
N PRO A 35 10.91 -0.98 -6.87
CA PRO A 35 10.83 -2.44 -7.01
C PRO A 35 10.69 -2.91 -8.46
N LEU A 36 9.87 -2.20 -9.26
CA LEU A 36 9.67 -2.55 -10.67
C LEU A 36 10.95 -2.34 -11.48
N TYR A 37 11.66 -1.23 -11.25
CA TYR A 37 12.92 -0.96 -11.90
C TYR A 37 14.00 -1.96 -11.48
N GLY A 38 14.12 -2.26 -10.18
CA GLY A 38 15.06 -3.25 -9.69
C GLY A 38 14.80 -4.66 -10.25
N SER A 39 13.53 -5.10 -10.27
CA SER A 39 13.17 -6.41 -10.83
C SER A 39 13.34 -6.48 -12.34
N LEU A 40 13.03 -5.38 -13.05
CA LEU A 40 13.26 -5.26 -14.48
C LEU A 40 14.76 -5.25 -14.81
N ALA A 41 15.58 -4.54 -14.03
CA ALA A 41 17.03 -4.54 -14.19
C ALA A 41 17.60 -5.96 -14.04
N LEU A 42 17.21 -6.71 -13.00
CA LEU A 42 17.62 -8.11 -12.81
C LEU A 42 17.22 -9.01 -13.98
N TRP A 43 16.06 -8.76 -14.60
CA TRP A 43 15.63 -9.48 -15.80
C TRP A 43 16.47 -9.11 -17.03
N LEU A 44 16.72 -7.83 -17.27
CA LEU A 44 17.52 -7.34 -18.39
C LEU A 44 18.98 -7.80 -18.29
N HIS A 45 19.50 -7.95 -17.08
CA HIS A 45 20.83 -8.54 -16.82
C HIS A 45 20.83 -10.08 -16.88
N GLY A 46 19.70 -10.74 -17.19
CA GLY A 46 19.62 -12.19 -17.37
C GLY A 46 19.73 -13.01 -16.09
N VAL A 47 19.63 -12.37 -14.92
CA VAL A 47 19.85 -13.04 -13.62
C VAL A 47 18.62 -13.85 -13.20
N SER A 48 17.44 -13.22 -13.12
CA SER A 48 16.21 -13.93 -12.72
C SER A 48 14.91 -13.19 -13.06
N LEU A 49 13.90 -13.95 -13.50
CA LEU A 49 12.52 -13.50 -13.78
C LEU A 49 11.56 -13.64 -12.59
N ILE A 50 11.97 -14.43 -11.59
CA ILE A 50 11.17 -14.82 -10.43
C ILE A 50 10.60 -13.60 -9.67
N PRO A 51 11.37 -12.56 -9.32
CA PRO A 51 10.84 -11.44 -8.53
C PRO A 51 9.76 -10.66 -9.28
N LEU A 52 9.91 -10.45 -10.59
CA LEU A 52 8.91 -9.76 -11.41
C LEU A 52 7.57 -10.51 -11.41
N MET A 53 7.61 -11.82 -11.65
CA MET A 53 6.43 -12.67 -11.66
C MET A 53 5.79 -12.79 -10.28
N ALA A 54 6.59 -12.92 -9.22
CA ALA A 54 6.12 -12.97 -7.85
C ALA A 54 5.35 -11.69 -7.48
N TYR A 55 5.92 -10.51 -7.78
CA TYR A 55 5.24 -9.23 -7.52
C TYR A 55 3.92 -9.11 -8.28
N ALA A 56 3.87 -9.53 -9.54
CA ALA A 56 2.65 -9.49 -10.35
C ALA A 56 1.56 -10.39 -9.75
N ILE A 57 1.89 -11.66 -9.49
CA ILE A 57 0.92 -12.65 -8.97
C ILE A 57 0.44 -12.26 -7.57
N VAL A 58 1.34 -11.91 -6.67
CA VAL A 58 1.00 -11.59 -5.27
C VAL A 58 0.24 -10.27 -5.20
N SER A 59 0.52 -9.30 -6.08
CA SER A 59 -0.27 -8.05 -6.18
C SER A 59 -1.72 -8.32 -6.60
N VAL A 60 -1.93 -9.17 -7.61
CA VAL A 60 -3.28 -9.56 -8.03
C VAL A 60 -4.00 -10.30 -6.90
N LEU A 61 -3.32 -11.24 -6.24
CA LEU A 61 -3.89 -11.99 -5.11
C LEU A 61 -4.28 -11.07 -3.94
N ALA A 62 -3.43 -10.09 -3.61
CA ALA A 62 -3.71 -9.07 -2.59
C ALA A 62 -4.97 -8.27 -2.93
N PHE A 63 -5.11 -7.85 -4.19
CA PHE A 63 -6.29 -7.12 -4.64
C PHE A 63 -7.59 -7.93 -4.47
N PHE A 64 -7.57 -9.21 -4.88
CA PHE A 64 -8.71 -10.11 -4.72
C PHE A 64 -9.04 -10.39 -3.25
N LEU A 65 -8.04 -10.55 -2.39
CA LEU A 65 -8.23 -10.71 -0.95
C LEU A 65 -8.95 -9.51 -0.33
N TYR A 66 -8.52 -8.29 -0.67
CA TYR A 66 -9.19 -7.07 -0.22
C TYR A 66 -10.61 -6.91 -0.78
N TRP A 67 -10.83 -7.31 -2.04
CA TRP A 67 -12.17 -7.32 -2.64
C TRP A 67 -13.10 -8.32 -1.93
N SER A 68 -12.61 -9.52 -1.65
CA SER A 68 -13.33 -10.55 -0.90
C SER A 68 -13.66 -10.09 0.52
N ASP A 69 -12.73 -9.41 1.21
CA ASP A 69 -12.95 -8.83 2.53
C ASP A 69 -14.08 -7.79 2.52
N LYS A 70 -14.13 -6.93 1.50
CA LYS A 70 -15.23 -5.97 1.31
C LYS A 70 -16.57 -6.67 1.07
N ARG A 71 -16.56 -7.77 0.31
CA ARG A 71 -17.77 -8.54 0.02
C ARG A 71 -18.28 -9.22 1.30
N LYS A 72 -17.41 -9.83 2.09
CA LYS A 72 -17.75 -10.44 3.40
C LYS A 72 -18.29 -9.43 4.40
N ALA A 73 -17.76 -8.21 4.42
CA ALA A 73 -18.27 -7.12 5.25
C ALA A 73 -19.69 -6.66 4.89
N ARG A 74 -20.21 -7.00 3.71
CA ARG A 74 -21.61 -6.72 3.31
C ARG A 74 -22.58 -7.83 3.66
N VAL A 75 -22.09 -9.02 3.99
CA VAL A 75 -22.91 -10.22 4.27
C VAL A 75 -22.77 -10.64 5.74
N ASP A 76 -22.33 -9.73 6.62
CA ASP A 76 -22.08 -9.97 8.06
C ASP A 76 -21.27 -11.25 8.35
N SER A 77 -20.37 -11.60 7.43
CA SER A 77 -19.53 -12.79 7.55
C SER A 77 -18.24 -12.49 8.30
N TRP A 78 -17.56 -13.54 8.77
CA TRP A 78 -16.34 -13.45 9.57
C TRP A 78 -15.28 -12.56 8.89
N ARG A 79 -14.87 -11.50 9.59
CA ARG A 79 -13.91 -10.50 9.11
C ARG A 79 -12.53 -11.13 8.90
N THR A 80 -11.86 -10.84 7.78
CA THR A 80 -10.51 -11.38 7.53
C THR A 80 -9.52 -10.78 8.52
N SER A 81 -8.72 -11.64 9.16
CA SER A 81 -7.70 -11.23 10.13
C SER A 81 -6.65 -10.31 9.51
N GLU A 82 -6.33 -9.21 10.19
CA GLU A 82 -5.34 -8.21 9.74
C GLU A 82 -3.96 -8.84 9.48
N LYS A 83 -3.64 -9.92 10.19
CA LYS A 83 -2.39 -10.68 10.01
C LYS A 83 -2.24 -11.27 8.61
N VAL A 84 -3.35 -11.75 8.01
CA VAL A 84 -3.31 -12.36 6.67
C VAL A 84 -3.08 -11.28 5.61
N LEU A 85 -3.70 -10.11 5.78
CA LEU A 85 -3.46 -8.96 4.89
C LEU A 85 -1.99 -8.53 4.94
N HIS A 86 -1.42 -8.38 6.14
CA HIS A 86 -0.02 -8.00 6.28
C HIS A 86 0.95 -9.09 5.78
N ALA A 87 0.62 -10.37 5.91
CA ALA A 87 1.44 -11.45 5.36
C ALA A 87 1.52 -11.39 3.83
N VAL A 88 0.40 -11.09 3.16
CA VAL A 88 0.35 -10.95 1.70
C VAL A 88 1.04 -9.67 1.24
N GLU A 89 0.91 -8.58 1.99
CA GLU A 89 1.67 -7.35 1.76
C GLU A 89 3.18 -7.60 1.87
N LEU A 90 3.60 -8.37 2.88
CA LEU A 90 5.00 -8.76 3.10
C LEU A 90 5.53 -9.69 2.01
N ALA A 91 4.67 -10.53 1.43
CA ALA A 91 5.04 -11.41 0.31
C ALA A 91 5.21 -10.67 -1.04
N GLY A 92 5.09 -9.33 -1.07
CA GLY A 92 5.20 -8.52 -2.29
C GLY A 92 3.85 -8.08 -2.87
N GLY A 93 2.74 -8.35 -2.19
CA GLY A 93 1.39 -7.92 -2.59
C GLY A 93 1.05 -6.49 -2.20
N TRP A 94 1.98 -5.77 -1.56
CA TRP A 94 1.75 -4.42 -1.09
C TRP A 94 1.26 -3.45 -2.19
N PRO A 95 1.69 -3.53 -3.49
CA PRO A 95 1.17 -2.63 -4.52
C PRO A 95 -0.33 -2.84 -4.78
N GLY A 96 -0.74 -4.11 -4.89
CA GLY A 96 -2.14 -4.50 -5.06
C GLY A 96 -3.01 -4.20 -3.85
N ALA A 97 -2.44 -4.36 -2.64
CA ALA A 97 -3.10 -3.98 -1.39
C ALA A 97 -3.32 -2.47 -1.28
N LEU A 98 -2.31 -1.65 -1.61
CA LEU A 98 -2.41 -0.18 -1.62
C LEU A 98 -3.46 0.29 -2.63
N LEU A 99 -3.48 -0.31 -3.83
CA LEU A 99 -4.51 -0.04 -4.85
C LEU A 99 -5.91 -0.40 -4.33
N ALA A 100 -6.07 -1.57 -3.72
CA ALA A 100 -7.35 -1.99 -3.17
C ALA A 100 -7.82 -1.10 -2.01
N GLN A 101 -6.91 -0.64 -1.13
CA GLN A 101 -7.22 0.33 -0.08
C GLN A 101 -7.76 1.65 -0.65
N GLN A 102 -7.17 2.14 -1.76
CA GLN A 102 -7.60 3.37 -2.44
C GLN A 102 -8.96 3.19 -3.12
N VAL A 103 -9.15 2.10 -3.88
CA VAL A 103 -10.40 1.80 -4.62
C VAL A 103 -11.56 1.57 -3.66
N PHE A 104 -11.33 0.79 -2.60
CA PHE A 104 -12.40 0.44 -1.68
C PHE A 104 -12.59 1.45 -0.55
N ARG A 105 -11.66 2.40 -0.36
CA ARG A 105 -11.61 3.36 0.76
C ARG A 105 -11.88 2.68 2.11
N HIS A 106 -11.48 1.41 2.22
CA HIS A 106 -11.74 0.54 3.36
C HIS A 106 -10.44 0.33 4.13
N LYS A 107 -10.49 0.30 5.46
CA LYS A 107 -9.34 0.12 6.38
C LYS A 107 -8.21 1.17 6.30
N THR A 108 -8.45 2.35 5.71
CA THR A 108 -7.49 3.49 5.69
C THR A 108 -7.48 4.35 6.96
N ARG A 109 -8.44 4.16 7.88
CA ARG A 109 -8.52 4.94 9.13
C ARG A 109 -7.83 4.29 10.34
N LYS A 110 -7.49 3.01 10.28
CA LYS A 110 -6.89 2.31 11.42
C LYS A 110 -5.38 2.54 11.40
N VAL A 111 -4.88 3.40 12.30
CA VAL A 111 -3.47 3.82 12.32
C VAL A 111 -2.53 2.61 12.50
N SER A 112 -2.87 1.67 13.37
CA SER A 112 -2.07 0.44 13.57
C SER A 112 -1.87 -0.37 12.30
N PHE A 113 -2.92 -0.46 11.47
CA PHE A 113 -2.88 -1.16 10.19
C PHE A 113 -1.98 -0.43 9.19
N GLN A 114 -2.14 0.90 9.10
CA GLN A 114 -1.32 1.73 8.23
C GLN A 114 0.15 1.73 8.65
N LEU A 115 0.47 1.73 9.95
CA LEU A 115 1.85 1.64 10.44
C LEU A 115 2.54 0.34 9.98
N LEU A 116 1.90 -0.81 10.21
CA LEU A 116 2.45 -2.10 9.76
C LEU A 116 2.61 -2.14 8.23
N PHE A 117 1.61 -1.63 7.50
CA PHE A 117 1.68 -1.51 6.05
C PHE A 117 2.90 -0.69 5.59
N TRP A 118 3.13 0.49 6.18
CA TRP A 118 4.27 1.35 5.84
C TRP A 118 5.61 0.74 6.24
N ILE A 119 5.68 -0.01 7.33
CA ILE A 119 6.88 -0.78 7.70
C ILE A 119 7.21 -1.81 6.62
N VAL A 120 6.22 -2.54 6.13
CA VAL A 120 6.40 -3.53 5.05
C VAL A 120 6.86 -2.87 3.75
N VAL A 121 6.29 -1.72 3.39
CA VAL A 121 6.73 -0.97 2.21
C VAL A 121 8.18 -0.51 2.38
N LEU A 122 8.53 0.09 3.52
CA LEU A 122 9.90 0.53 3.79
C LEU A 122 10.90 -0.62 3.73
N LEU A 123 10.56 -1.79 4.28
CA LEU A 123 11.40 -2.99 4.22
C LEU A 123 11.71 -3.37 2.77
N HIS A 124 10.69 -3.38 1.90
CA HIS A 124 10.89 -3.67 0.48
C HIS A 124 11.70 -2.59 -0.23
N GLN A 125 11.50 -1.32 0.09
CA GLN A 125 12.29 -0.23 -0.49
C GLN A 125 13.77 -0.37 -0.10
N VAL A 126 14.06 -0.64 1.17
CA VAL A 126 15.44 -0.84 1.65
C VAL A 126 16.06 -2.06 0.96
N PHE A 127 15.33 -3.17 0.86
CA PHE A 127 15.80 -4.36 0.16
C PHE A 127 16.15 -4.07 -1.31
N TRP A 128 15.28 -3.37 -2.04
CA TRP A 128 15.54 -3.04 -3.45
C TRP A 128 16.67 -2.01 -3.62
N ILE A 129 16.80 -1.05 -2.71
CA ILE A 129 17.91 -0.09 -2.71
C ILE A 129 19.24 -0.81 -2.47
N ASP A 130 19.29 -1.69 -1.47
CA ASP A 130 20.47 -2.50 -1.14
C ASP A 130 20.85 -3.40 -2.33
N GLN A 131 19.88 -4.09 -2.93
CA GLN A 131 20.08 -4.93 -4.11
C GLN A 131 20.59 -4.11 -5.32
N LEU A 132 20.09 -2.88 -5.52
CA LEU A 132 20.57 -1.98 -6.57
C LEU A 132 22.01 -1.52 -6.31
N PHE A 133 22.36 -1.19 -5.07
CA PHE A 133 23.72 -0.80 -4.71
C PHE A 133 24.71 -1.96 -4.84
N ILE A 134 24.39 -3.13 -4.27
CA ILE A 134 25.22 -4.33 -4.36
C ILE A 134 25.32 -4.81 -5.81
N GLY A 135 24.21 -4.81 -6.54
CA GLY A 135 24.18 -5.18 -7.96
C GLY A 135 25.01 -4.24 -8.84
N ALA A 136 24.92 -2.93 -8.60
CA ALA A 136 25.73 -1.94 -9.31
C ALA A 136 27.23 -2.10 -9.00
N HIS A 137 27.59 -2.36 -7.74
CA HIS A 137 28.98 -2.60 -7.36
C HIS A 137 29.55 -3.91 -7.94
N LEU A 138 28.75 -4.98 -8.01
CA LEU A 138 29.14 -6.24 -8.65
C LEU A 138 29.33 -6.07 -10.16
N LEU A 139 28.44 -5.34 -10.83
CA LEU A 139 28.56 -5.04 -12.27
C LEU A 139 29.72 -4.09 -12.57
N ALA A 140 30.13 -3.23 -11.64
CA ALA A 140 31.29 -2.36 -11.82
C ALA A 140 32.63 -3.09 -11.65
N LEU A 141 32.63 -4.31 -11.11
CA LEU A 141 33.82 -5.13 -10.87
C LEU A 141 34.10 -6.16 -11.97
N PHE A 142 33.16 -6.37 -12.91
CA PHE A 142 33.30 -7.24 -14.07
C PHE A 142 33.29 -6.43 -15.37
#